data_AF-A0A521CCV1-F1
#
_entry.id   AF-A0A521CCV1-F1
#
_cell.length_a   1.000
_cell.length_b   1.000
_cell.length_c   1.000
_cell.angle_alpha   90.00
_cell.angle_beta   90.00
_cell.angle_gamma   90.00
#
_symmetry.space_group_name_H-M   'P 1'
#
loop_
_entity.id
_entity.type
_entity.pdbx_description
1 polymer ?
#
loop_
_entity_poly.entity_id
_entity_poly.type
_entity_poly.pdbx_seq_one_letter_code
_entity_poly.pdbx_strand_id
1 'polypeptide(L)' 'MSFSGVNPGESVSALTLSANLKAGGLTFIPEIRVDNGSSAQFIKNNLDPTKTASQFSLAAVYAF' A
#
# COMPACT_ATOMS: atom_id res chain seq x y z
N MET A 1 18.72 -15.99 6.15
CA MET A 1 17.28 -15.87 5.83
C MET A 1 16.93 -14.39 5.96
N SER A 2 16.55 -13.69 4.88
CA SER A 2 16.12 -12.28 4.96
C SER A 2 14.71 -12.23 5.54
N PHE A 3 14.52 -11.51 6.65
CA PHE A 3 13.22 -11.37 7.33
C PHE A 3 12.25 -10.45 6.56
N SER A 4 12.74 -9.68 5.59
CA SER A 4 12.00 -8.59 4.95
C SER A 4 11.09 -9.02 3.79
N GLY A 5 11.12 -10.27 3.33
CA GLY A 5 10.46 -10.70 2.08
C GLY A 5 11.04 -10.07 0.80
N VAL A 6 11.98 -9.13 0.93
CA VAL A 6 12.73 -8.46 -0.13
C VAL A 6 14.05 -9.21 -0.35
N ASN A 7 14.39 -9.45 -1.62
CA ASN A 7 15.62 -10.14 -2.01
C ASN A 7 16.87 -9.35 -1.56
N PRO A 8 17.98 -10.02 -1.20
CA PRO A 8 19.22 -9.34 -0.82
C PRO A 8 19.73 -8.42 -1.94
N GLY A 9 20.04 -7.17 -1.61
CA GLY A 9 20.48 -6.15 -2.57
C GLY A 9 19.35 -5.39 -3.27
N GLU A 10 18.10 -5.75 -2.99
CA GLU A 10 16.92 -5.11 -3.55
C GLU A 10 16.22 -4.22 -2.51
N SER A 11 15.45 -3.26 -2.99
CA SER A 11 14.69 -2.31 -2.17
C SER A 11 13.27 -2.14 -2.69
N VAL A 12 12.37 -1.75 -1.79
CA VAL A 12 10.98 -1.38 -2.10
C VAL A 12 10.73 0.02 -1.57
N SER A 13 10.30 0.90 -2.46
CA SER A 13 9.82 2.24 -2.11
C SER A 13 8.30 2.24 -2.10
N ALA A 14 7.71 2.77 -1.03
CA ALA A 14 6.27 2.88 -0.87
C ALA A 14 5.87 4.36 -0.79
N LEU A 15 4.85 4.75 -1.56
CA LEU A 15 4.19 6.04 -1.45
C LEU A 15 2.75 5.82 -1.00
N THR A 16 2.38 6.43 0.12
CA THR A 16 1.02 6.39 0.65
C THR A 16 0.42 7.78 0.63
N LEU A 17 -0.74 7.91 -0.01
CA LEU A 17 -1.59 9.09 0.04
C LEU A 17 -2.84 8.76 0.86
N SER A 18 -3.04 9.48 1.95
CA SER A 18 -4.19 9.31 2.84
C SER A 18 -4.85 10.65 3.07
N ALA A 19 -6.19 10.69 3.04
CA ALA A 19 -6.96 11.88 3.39
C ALA A 19 -7.72 11.65 4.68
N ASN A 20 -7.77 12.64 5.57
CA ASN A 20 -8.58 12.56 6.79
C ASN A 20 -9.74 13.55 6.66
N LEU A 21 -10.88 13.07 6.17
CA LEU A 21 -12.06 13.90 5.95
C LEU A 21 -12.96 13.79 7.19
N LYS A 22 -13.27 14.92 7.83
CA LYS A 22 -14.10 14.96 9.04
C LYS A 22 -15.40 15.71 8.77
N ALA A 23 -16.53 15.12 9.16
CA ALA A 23 -17.85 15.72 9.11
C ALA A 23 -18.63 15.35 10.39
N GLY A 24 -18.70 16.28 11.35
CA GLY A 24 -19.28 16.01 12.67
C GLY A 24 -18.51 14.92 13.42
N GLY A 25 -19.22 13.94 13.97
CA GLY A 25 -18.62 12.76 14.62
C GLY A 25 -18.06 11.71 13.65
N LEU A 26 -18.28 11.86 12.33
CA LEU A 26 -17.80 10.91 11.33
C LEU A 26 -16.47 11.37 10.72
N THR A 27 -15.49 10.48 10.72
CA THR A 27 -14.23 10.62 9.99
C THR A 27 -14.18 9.57 8.89
N PHE A 28 -13.86 9.99 7.68
CA PHE A 28 -13.68 9.14 6.50
C PHE A 28 -12.23 9.25 6.03
N ILE A 29 -11.57 8.11 5.88
CA ILE A 29 -10.13 8.02 5.60
C ILE A 29 -9.90 7.11 4.39
N PRO A 30 -9.92 7.66 3.16
CA PRO A 30 -9.46 6.95 1.99
C PRO A 30 -7.93 6.96 1.95
N GLU A 31 -7.35 5.82 1.58
CA GLU A 31 -5.92 5.64 1.42
C GLU A 31 -5.62 4.92 0.10
N ILE A 32 -4.68 5.49 -0.67
CA ILE A 32 -4.06 4.83 -1.82
C ILE A 32 -2.58 4.66 -1.51
N ARG A 33 -2.08 3.45 -1.72
CA ARG A 33 -0.66 3.13 -1.60
C ARG A 33 -0.14 2.55 -2.90
N VAL A 34 1.07 2.96 -3.27
CA VAL A 34 1.79 2.42 -4.42
C VAL A 34 3.18 2.01 -3.98
N ASP A 35 3.52 0.75 -4.23
CA ASP A 35 4.81 0.14 -3.94
C ASP A 35 5.58 -0.09 -5.24
N ASN A 36 6.87 0.28 -5.27
CA ASN A 36 7.77 0.03 -6.38
C ASN A 36 9.05 -0.66 -5.88
N GLY A 37 9.29 -1.86 -6.37
CA GLY A 37 10.50 -2.64 -6.11
C GLY A 37 11.59 -2.36 -7.14
N SER A 38 12.85 -2.46 -6.73
CA SER A 38 14.01 -2.39 -7.64
C SER A 38 14.03 -3.55 -8.65
N SER A 39 13.45 -4.70 -8.29
CA SER A 39 13.23 -5.89 -9.13
C SER A 39 11.75 -6.33 -9.15
N ALA A 40 11.40 -7.32 -9.97
CA ALA A 40 10.04 -7.85 -10.06
C ALA A 40 9.77 -8.80 -8.88
N GLN A 41 9.23 -8.26 -7.79
CA GLN A 41 9.03 -8.96 -6.52
C GLN A 41 7.54 -9.14 -6.16
N PHE A 42 6.65 -8.46 -6.88
CA PHE A 42 5.21 -8.59 -6.72
C PHE A 42 4.63 -9.49 -7.80
N ILE A 43 3.44 -10.03 -7.56
CA ILE A 43 2.75 -10.94 -8.47
C ILE A 43 1.41 -10.32 -8.87
N LYS A 44 1.13 -10.31 -10.17
CA LYS A 44 -0.16 -9.89 -10.71
C LYS A 44 -1.20 -10.99 -10.56
N ASN A 45 -2.47 -10.65 -10.81
CA ASN A 45 -3.59 -11.60 -10.77
C ASN A 45 -3.47 -12.74 -11.79
N ASN A 46 -2.64 -12.59 -12.81
CA ASN A 46 -2.33 -13.62 -13.80
C ASN A 46 -1.02 -14.38 -13.50
N LEU A 47 -0.50 -14.25 -12.27
CA LEU A 47 0.75 -14.86 -11.78
C LEU A 47 2.04 -14.29 -12.39
N ASP A 48 1.97 -13.25 -13.22
CA ASP A 48 3.17 -12.62 -13.78
C ASP A 48 3.92 -11.77 -12.73
N PRO A 49 5.26 -11.88 -12.66
CA PRO A 49 6.08 -11.00 -11.86
C PRO A 49 5.98 -9.53 -12.30
N THR A 50 5.94 -8.62 -11.33
CA THR A 50 5.88 -7.18 -11.57
C THR A 50 6.67 -6.40 -10.53
N LYS A 51 7.15 -5.22 -10.93
CA LYS A 51 7.89 -4.29 -10.06
C LYS A 51 6.98 -3.39 -9.23
N THR A 52 5.71 -3.28 -9.59
CA THR A 52 4.79 -2.33 -8.98
C THR A 52 3.58 -3.06 -8.41
N ALA A 53 3.18 -2.68 -7.19
CA ALA A 53 1.91 -3.06 -6.60
C ALA A 53 1.17 -1.80 -6.15
N SER A 54 -0.16 -1.81 -6.27
CA SER A 54 -1.01 -0.73 -5.76
C SER A 54 -2.07 -1.30 -4.83
N GLN A 55 -2.42 -0.53 -3.81
CA GLN A 55 -3.37 -0.89 -2.77
C GLN A 55 -4.30 0.30 -2.53
N PHE A 56 -5.56 0.00 -2.27
CA PHE A 56 -6.57 0.99 -1.90
C PHE A 56 -7.28 0.50 -0.64
N SER A 57 -7.39 1.37 0.35
CA SER A 57 -8.08 1.10 1.61
C SER A 57 -9.03 2.25 1.93
N LEU A 58 -10.10 1.92 2.64
CA LEU A 58 -11.06 2.90 3.11
C LEU A 58 -11.47 2.60 4.53
N ALA A 59 -11.33 3.59 5.42
CA ALA A 59 -11.80 3.52 6.78
C ALA A 59 -12.85 4.59 7.07
N ALA A 60 -13.83 4.24 7.89
CA ALA A 60 -14.79 5.18 8.46
C ALA A 60 -14.79 4.99 9.98
N VAL A 61 -14.61 6.09 10.71
CA VAL A 61 -14.59 6.11 12.18
C VAL A 61 -15.70 7.04 12.63
N TYR A 62 -16.63 6.54 13.42
CA TYR A 62 -17.64 7.35 14.08
C TYR A 62 -17.30 7.49 15.56
N ALA A 63 -17.20 8.72 16.04
CA ALA A 63 -16.91 9.07 17.42
C ALA A 63 -18.19 9.53 18.13
N PHE A 64 -18.41 9.00 19.34
CA PHE A 64 -19.56 9.25 20.21
C PHE A 64 -19.19 10.22 21.33
#